data_AF-A0A174LWZ2-F1
#
_entry.id   AF-A0A174LWZ2-F1
#
_cell.length_a   1.000
_cell.length_b   1.000
_cell.length_c   1.000
_cell.angle_alpha   90.00
_cell.angle_beta   90.00
_cell.angle_gamma   90.00
#
_symmetry.space_group_name_H-M   'P 1'
#
loop_
_entity.id
_entity.type
_entity.pdbx_description
1 polymer ?
#
loop_
_entity_poly.entity_id
_entity_poly.type
_entity_poly.pdbx_seq_one_letter_code
_entity_poly.pdbx_strand_id
1 'polypeptide(L)' 'MNIVYLFLTYKNPELLLHTIQRLKAPHVEFYVHVDASSGEDFSCLQGIDGVYVFVNQYNTKWGGH' A
#
# COMPACT_ATOMS: atom_id res chain seq x y z
N MET A 1 -7.83 19.69 -5.42
CA MET A 1 -6.64 19.41 -4.58
C MET A 1 -6.37 17.92 -4.71
N ASN A 2 -5.17 17.54 -5.13
CA ASN A 2 -4.81 16.12 -5.23
C ASN A 2 -4.26 15.67 -3.88
N ILE A 3 -4.73 14.52 -3.39
CA ILE A 3 -4.25 13.91 -2.15
C ILE A 3 -3.50 12.64 -2.53
N VAL A 4 -2.29 12.49 -2.00
CA VAL A 4 -1.48 11.29 -2.20
C VAL A 4 -1.31 10.61 -0.86
N TYR A 5 -1.77 9.37 -0.75
CA TYR A 5 -1.55 8.53 0.43
C TYR A 5 -0.35 7.63 0.20
N LEU A 6 0.55 7.60 1.18
CA LEU A 6 1.61 6.61 1.28
C LEU A 6 1.25 5.63 2.39
N PHE A 7 0.98 4.39 2.02
CA PHE A 7 0.80 3.29 2.96
C PHE A 7 2.11 2.53 3.12
N LEU A 8 2.55 2.40 4.38
CA LEU A 8 3.59 1.46 4.79
C LEU A 8 2.89 0.31 5.50
N THR A 9 2.97 -0.89 4.94
CA THR A 9 2.30 -2.06 5.52
C THR A 9 3.23 -3.27 5.55
N TYR A 10 2.94 -4.21 6.44
CA TYR A 10 3.64 -5.48 6.52
C TYR A 10 2.69 -6.68 6.66
N LYS A 11 1.38 -6.46 6.84
CA LYS A 11 0.35 -7.51 7.00
C LYS A 11 -1.03 -7.03 6.56
N ASN A 12 -1.95 -7.99 6.43
CA ASN A 12 -3.39 -7.81 6.21
C ASN A 12 -3.72 -7.10 4.88
N PRO A 13 -3.41 -7.71 3.72
CA PRO A 13 -3.71 -7.16 2.39
C PRO A 13 -5.19 -6.80 2.20
N GLU A 14 -6.10 -7.64 2.70
CA GLU A 14 -7.55 -7.41 2.61
C GLU A 14 -8.02 -6.16 3.36
N LEU A 15 -7.43 -5.90 4.54
CA LEU A 15 -7.75 -4.69 5.30
C LEU A 15 -7.24 -3.44 4.59
N LEU A 16 -6.05 -3.52 3.98
CA LEU A 16 -5.51 -2.43 3.19
C LEU A 16 -6.38 -2.16 1.96
N LEU A 17 -6.79 -3.20 1.23
CA LEU A 17 -7.72 -3.08 0.09
C LEU A 17 -9.03 -2.41 0.51
N HIS A 18 -9.67 -2.89 1.59
CA HIS A 18 -10.89 -2.28 2.12
C HIS A 18 -10.67 -0.80 2.47
N THR A 19 -9.53 -0.47 3.08
CA THR A 19 -9.19 0.92 3.43
C THR A 19 -9.02 1.81 2.19
N ILE A 20 -8.28 1.34 1.18
CA ILE A 20 -8.09 2.05 -0.09
C ILE A 20 -9.45 2.28 -0.78
N GLN A 21 -10.31 1.27 -0.84
CA GLN A 21 -11.64 1.39 -1.43
C GLN A 21 -12.50 2.44 -0.72
N ARG A 22 -12.39 2.57 0.61
CA ARG A 22 -13.12 3.58 1.39
C ARG A 22 -12.59 5.00 1.18
N LEU A 23 -11.29 5.15 0.92
CA LEU A 23 -10.65 6.45 0.70
C LEU A 23 -10.65 6.89 -0.77
N LYS A 24 -11.04 6.01 -1.69
CA LYS A 24 -10.95 6.26 -3.13
C LYS A 24 -11.84 7.43 -3.57
N ALA A 25 -11.25 8.37 -4.29
CA ALA A 25 -11.93 9.50 -4.91
C ALA A 25 -11.16 9.96 -6.18
N PRO A 26 -11.78 10.74 -7.09
CA PRO A 26 -11.20 11.08 -8.40
C PRO A 26 -9.84 11.81 -8.39
N HIS A 27 -9.42 12.35 -7.25
CA HIS A 27 -8.17 13.12 -7.11
C HIS A 27 -7.25 12.53 -6.04
N VAL A 28 -7.38 11.23 -5.79
CA VAL A 28 -6.64 10.51 -4.76
C VAL A 28 -5.81 9.41 -5.40
N GLU A 29 -4.52 9.40 -5.08
CA GLU A 29 -3.59 8.33 -5.45
C GLU A 29 -3.05 7.63 -4.21
N PHE A 30 -2.71 6.34 -4.37
CA PHE A 30 -2.21 5.49 -3.31
C PHE A 30 -0.89 4.86 -3.73
N TYR A 31 0.15 5.10 -2.94
CA TYR A 31 1.42 4.42 -3.06
C TYR A 31 1.59 3.47 -1.88
N VAL A 32 1.91 2.22 -2.17
CA VAL A 32 1.98 1.16 -1.17
C VAL A 32 3.38 0.59 -1.14
N HIS A 33 4.04 0.76 -0.01
CA HIS A 33 5.22 -0.01 0.36
C HIS A 33 4.76 -1.21 1.19
N VAL A 34 5.13 -2.40 0.74
CA VAL A 34 4.99 -3.63 1.50
C VAL A 34 6.36 -3.98 2.05
N ASP A 35 6.43 -4.26 3.34
CA ASP A 35 7.66 -4.69 3.98
C ASP A 35 8.18 -5.99 3.36
N ALA A 36 9.48 -6.03 3.04
CA ALA A 36 10.10 -7.19 2.41
C ALA A 36 10.05 -8.47 3.27
N SER A 37 9.82 -8.33 4.58
CA SER A 37 9.67 -9.45 5.52
C SER A 37 8.23 -9.89 5.75
N SER A 38 7.25 -9.27 5.08
CA SER A 38 5.82 -9.58 5.25
C SER A 38 5.49 -11.05 5.03
N GLY A 39 5.94 -11.61 3.89
CA GLY A 39 5.61 -12.97 3.47
C GLY A 39 4.14 -13.18 3.04
N GLU A 40 3.30 -12.14 3.11
CA GLU A 40 1.90 -12.20 2.65
C GLU A 40 1.75 -11.80 1.18
N ASP A 41 0.69 -12.28 0.53
CA ASP A 41 0.38 -11.95 -0.86
C ASP A 41 -0.47 -10.67 -0.96
N PHE A 42 0.08 -9.64 -1.58
CA PHE A 42 -0.59 -8.36 -1.86
C PHE A 42 -1.09 -8.25 -3.31
N SER A 43 -1.19 -9.36 -4.03
CA SER A 43 -1.70 -9.41 -5.41
C SER A 43 -3.10 -8.78 -5.56
N CYS A 44 -3.92 -8.75 -4.51
CA CYS A 44 -5.24 -8.12 -4.50
C CYS A 44 -5.22 -6.60 -4.77
N LEU A 45 -4.05 -5.94 -4.67
CA LEU A 45 -3.87 -4.52 -4.98
C LEU A 45 -3.48 -4.27 -6.45
N GLN A 46 -3.14 -5.32 -7.21
CA GLN A 46 -2.70 -5.17 -8.59
C GLN A 46 -3.87 -4.79 -9.51
N GLY A 47 -3.58 -3.92 -10.49
CA GLY A 47 -4.55 -3.52 -11.51
C GLY A 47 -5.63 -2.54 -11.02
N ILE A 48 -5.56 -2.05 -9.79
CA ILE A 48 -6.46 -1.02 -9.28
C ILE A 48 -5.98 0.35 -9.75
N ASP A 49 -6.81 1.04 -10.52
CA ASP A 49 -6.53 2.40 -10.96
C ASP A 49 -6.27 3.35 -9.78
N GLY A 50 -5.18 4.12 -9.88
CA GLY A 50 -4.70 5.02 -8.84
C GLY A 50 -3.97 4.35 -7.66
N VAL A 51 -3.65 3.05 -7.75
CA VAL A 51 -2.89 2.31 -6.71
C VAL A 51 -1.59 1.78 -7.30
N TYR A 52 -0.47 2.12 -6.64
CA TYR A 52 0.88 1.78 -7.08
C TYR A 52 1.60 1.05 -5.96
N VAL A 53 1.90 -0.24 -6.15
CA VAL A 53 2.70 -1.04 -5.21
C VAL A 53 4.16 -0.97 -5.62
N PHE A 54 5.05 -0.60 -4.70
CA PHE A 54 6.48 -0.49 -4.99
C PHE A 54 7.11 -1.87 -5.24
N VAL A 55 7.95 -1.94 -6.29
CA VAL A 55 8.76 -3.13 -6.62
C VAL A 55 9.96 -3.25 -5.67
N ASN A 56 10.57 -2.12 -5.31
CA ASN A 56 11.69 -2.09 -4.38
C ASN A 56 11.17 -2.05 -2.94
N GLN A 57 11.16 -3.20 -2.29
CA GLN A 57 10.73 -3.36 -0.91
C GLN A 57 11.95 -3.42 0.01
N TYR A 58 11.79 -2.89 1.22
CA TYR A 58 12.82 -2.85 2.24
C TYR A 58 12.30 -3.56 3.49
N ASN A 59 13.21 -4.18 4.24
CA ASN A 59 12.89 -4.70 5.57
C ASN A 59 12.96 -3.53 6.56
N THR A 60 11.78 -3.11 7.01
CA THR A 60 11.55 -1.97 7.88
C THR A 60 11.47 -2.48 9.30
N LYS A 61 12.49 -2.15 10.11
CA LYS A 61 12.52 -2.49 11.52
C LYS A 61 11.75 -1.46 12.33
N TRP A 62 11.17 -1.90 13.44
CA TRP A 62 10.58 -0.98 14.41
C TRP A 62 11.65 -0.02 14.93
N GLY A 63 11.41 1.29 14.79
CA GLY A 63 12.40 2.34 15.12
C GLY A 63 13.62 2.39 14.20
N GLY A 64 13.58 1.68 13.06
CA GLY A 64 14.65 1.70 12.06
C GLY A 64 14.76 3.06 11.33
N HIS A 65 15.91 3.26 10.67
CA HIS A 65 16.17 4.40 9.79
C HIS A 65 15.90 4.04 8.34
#